data_AF-A0A6J1PTL7-F1
#
_entry.id   AF-A0A6J1PTL7-F1
#
_cell.length_a   1.000
_cell.length_b   1.000
_cell.length_c   1.000
_cell.angle_alpha   90.00
_cell.angle_beta   90.00
_cell.angle_gamma   90.00
#
_symmetry.space_group_name_H-M   'P 1'
#
loop_
_entity.id
_entity.type
_entity.pdbx_description
1 polymer ?
#
loop_
_entity_poly.entity_id
_entity_poly.type
_entity_poly.pdbx_seq_one_letter_code
_entity_poly.pdbx_strand_id
1 'polypeptide(L)'
;MKQDTAYMKLPLEERCAHKSWRARLHGYEECVKTFQCIDDEKSPEWNKYIGFIKKFMADCNAAAQEKGLEATLAFVENAAIASKIVIEVMNGIVSKCIAAPKAKTKELAVQITLMYIEIKKHEAVQEELLKGTEAKNPKIVSACIATLTLALKKFGPKVINLKPLMKKMASFLEDRDKRVREQGKAMVVEMYRWVGDRLKQQLNTLKPVHITQLEAEFSNLADEEVVPTRYLRSQNPKNMVNNGDSEFSDIDPYDLLSPVDILSKLPKDFYEKVEAKKWQERKKALEMLETLVKNPKLENGDYDDVVRALKKIISKDTNVLVVTLAGKCLAGLAAGLKKRFQLSGYICLPIILEKFREKKQSVVQ
;
A
#
# COMPACT_ATOMS: atom_id res chain seq x y z
N MET A 1 -22.95 -49.90 -6.10
CA MET A 1 -21.51 -49.72 -6.35
C MET A 1 -20.80 -49.63 -5.01
N LYS A 2 -19.92 -50.58 -4.68
CA LYS A 2 -19.08 -50.48 -3.47
C LYS A 2 -18.23 -49.21 -3.61
N GLN A 3 -18.24 -48.33 -2.60
CA GLN A 3 -17.31 -47.22 -2.56
C GLN A 3 -15.90 -47.81 -2.52
N ASP A 4 -15.10 -47.54 -3.54
CA ASP A 4 -13.71 -48.00 -3.59
C ASP A 4 -12.91 -47.20 -2.55
N THR A 5 -12.70 -47.81 -1.38
CA THR A 5 -11.95 -47.27 -0.24
C THR A 5 -10.51 -47.80 -0.20
N ALA A 6 -10.02 -48.45 -1.26
CA ALA A 6 -8.67 -49.00 -1.30
C ALA A 6 -7.59 -47.93 -1.06
N TYR A 7 -7.88 -46.67 -1.43
CA TYR A 7 -7.01 -45.53 -1.18
C TYR A 7 -6.74 -45.26 0.30
N MET A 8 -7.58 -45.72 1.23
CA MET A 8 -7.38 -45.49 2.68
C MET A 8 -6.12 -46.20 3.23
N LYS A 9 -5.58 -47.18 2.49
CA LYS A 9 -4.34 -47.88 2.86
C LYS A 9 -3.08 -47.17 2.37
N LEU A 10 -3.22 -46.15 1.52
CA LEU A 10 -2.08 -45.41 0.98
C LEU A 10 -1.53 -44.42 2.03
N PRO A 11 -0.23 -44.12 2.00
CA PRO A 11 0.35 -43.01 2.77
C PRO A 11 -0.42 -41.70 2.56
N LEU A 12 -0.38 -40.81 3.56
CA LEU A 12 -1.13 -39.55 3.55
C LEU A 12 -0.76 -38.67 2.34
N GLU A 13 0.53 -38.57 2.04
CA GLU A 13 1.10 -37.81 0.95
C GLU A 13 0.60 -38.30 -0.42
N GLU A 14 0.51 -39.62 -0.58
CA GLU A 14 -0.01 -40.25 -1.80
C GLU A 14 -1.50 -39.99 -1.98
N ARG A 15 -2.29 -40.04 -0.89
CA ARG A 15 -3.71 -39.70 -0.91
C ARG A 15 -3.92 -38.25 -1.33
N CYS A 16 -3.13 -37.32 -0.80
CA CYS A 16 -3.18 -35.89 -1.12
C CYS A 16 -2.91 -35.56 -2.60
N ALA A 17 -2.20 -36.42 -3.32
CA ALA A 17 -1.90 -36.26 -4.75
C ALA A 17 -2.62 -37.28 -5.65
N HIS A 18 -3.53 -38.07 -5.10
CA HIS A 18 -4.17 -39.17 -5.83
C HIS A 18 -5.10 -38.67 -6.95
N LYS A 19 -5.25 -39.48 -8.01
CA LYS A 19 -6.13 -39.15 -9.15
C LYS A 19 -7.60 -39.02 -8.74
N SER A 20 -8.07 -39.87 -7.82
CA SER A 20 -9.43 -39.80 -7.26
C SER A 20 -9.58 -38.62 -6.30
N TRP A 21 -10.54 -37.73 -6.58
CA TRP A 21 -10.86 -36.59 -5.70
C TRP A 21 -11.34 -37.03 -4.32
N ARG A 22 -11.96 -38.21 -4.18
CA ARG A 22 -12.38 -38.76 -2.88
C ARG A 22 -11.18 -39.16 -2.02
N ALA A 23 -10.14 -39.70 -2.64
CA ALA A 23 -8.89 -40.00 -1.97
C ALA A 23 -8.17 -38.72 -1.52
N ARG A 24 -8.15 -37.68 -2.37
CA ARG A 24 -7.61 -36.36 -2.01
C ARG A 24 -8.38 -35.71 -0.87
N LEU A 25 -9.71 -35.69 -0.96
CA LEU A 25 -10.58 -35.19 0.11
C LEU A 25 -10.27 -35.88 1.43
N HIS A 26 -10.20 -37.22 1.46
CA HIS A 26 -9.83 -37.97 2.65
C HIS A 26 -8.42 -37.63 3.15
N GLY A 27 -7.45 -37.47 2.24
CA GLY A 27 -6.10 -37.01 2.59
C GLY A 27 -6.13 -35.64 3.26
N TYR A 28 -6.90 -34.70 2.73
CA TYR A 28 -7.00 -33.34 3.30
C TYR A 28 -7.69 -33.34 4.67
N GLU A 29 -8.73 -34.18 4.87
CA GLU A 29 -9.35 -34.38 6.18
C GLU A 29 -8.37 -34.89 7.23
N GLU A 30 -7.49 -35.81 6.84
CA GLU A 30 -6.46 -36.33 7.72
C GLU A 30 -5.33 -35.31 7.95
N CYS A 31 -4.94 -34.53 6.94
CA CYS A 31 -4.00 -33.41 7.11
C CYS A 31 -4.50 -32.40 8.15
N VAL A 32 -5.79 -32.03 8.14
CA VAL A 32 -6.36 -31.13 9.17
C VAL A 32 -6.10 -31.68 10.57
N LYS A 33 -6.39 -32.96 10.79
CA LYS A 33 -6.18 -33.61 12.10
C LYS A 33 -4.69 -33.67 12.46
N THR A 34 -3.85 -34.11 11.52
CA THR A 34 -2.41 -34.22 11.73
C THR A 34 -1.79 -32.87 12.09
N PHE A 35 -2.15 -31.80 11.38
CA PHE A 35 -1.59 -30.47 11.63
C PHE A 35 -2.02 -29.88 12.97
N GLN A 36 -3.16 -30.30 13.51
CA GLN A 36 -3.61 -29.89 14.84
C GLN A 36 -2.93 -30.67 15.98
N CYS A 37 -2.30 -31.81 15.67
CA CYS A 37 -1.63 -32.67 16.66
C CYS A 37 -0.11 -32.50 16.71
N ILE A 38 0.50 -31.73 15.79
CA ILE A 38 1.94 -31.46 15.82
C ILE A 38 2.19 -30.31 16.80
N ASP A 39 2.77 -30.62 17.96
CA ASP A 39 2.99 -29.64 19.04
C ASP A 39 4.12 -28.65 18.74
N ASP A 40 5.17 -29.07 18.04
CA ASP A 40 6.31 -28.22 17.70
C ASP A 40 6.14 -27.54 16.34
N GLU A 41 5.97 -26.21 16.36
CA GLU A 41 5.88 -25.37 15.15
C GLU A 41 7.10 -25.46 14.23
N LYS A 42 8.27 -25.88 14.75
CA LYS A 42 9.53 -26.04 14.02
C LYS A 42 9.84 -27.50 13.65
N SER A 43 8.92 -28.42 13.94
CA SER A 43 9.10 -29.84 13.65
C SER A 43 9.48 -30.07 12.18
N PRO A 44 10.48 -30.93 11.89
CA PRO A 44 10.84 -31.24 10.51
C PRO A 44 9.72 -31.94 9.75
N GLU A 45 8.69 -32.46 10.43
CA GLU A 45 7.52 -33.10 9.82
C GLU A 45 6.75 -32.17 8.89
N TRP A 46 6.74 -30.86 9.19
CA TRP A 46 6.09 -29.86 8.35
C TRP A 46 6.66 -29.82 6.93
N ASN A 47 7.95 -30.16 6.74
CA ASN A 47 8.60 -30.15 5.43
C ASN A 47 7.94 -31.11 4.43
N LYS A 48 7.36 -32.21 4.92
CA LYS A 48 6.70 -33.22 4.08
C LYS A 48 5.52 -32.62 3.30
N TYR A 49 4.84 -31.63 3.87
CA TYR A 49 3.57 -31.13 3.35
C TYR A 49 3.70 -29.90 2.44
N ILE A 50 4.83 -29.19 2.48
CA ILE A 50 5.06 -27.95 1.72
C ILE A 50 4.72 -28.08 0.23
N GLY A 51 5.22 -29.14 -0.42
CA GLY A 51 4.98 -29.39 -1.84
C GLY A 51 3.51 -29.69 -2.20
N PHE A 52 2.70 -30.05 -1.20
CA PHE A 52 1.29 -30.40 -1.36
C PHE A 52 0.35 -29.22 -1.09
N ILE A 53 0.68 -28.31 -0.16
CA ILE A 53 -0.18 -27.15 0.20
C ILE A 53 -0.58 -26.36 -1.06
N LYS A 54 0.35 -26.11 -1.99
CA LYS A 54 0.05 -25.43 -3.26
C LYS A 54 -1.06 -26.11 -4.07
N LYS A 55 -1.11 -27.44 -4.05
CA LYS A 55 -2.09 -28.24 -4.80
C LYS A 55 -3.47 -28.17 -4.17
N PHE A 56 -3.57 -27.95 -2.86
CA PHE A 56 -4.84 -27.94 -2.12
C PHE A 56 -5.75 -26.82 -2.60
N MET A 57 -5.22 -25.60 -2.73
CA MET A 57 -5.97 -24.43 -3.24
C MET A 57 -6.35 -24.55 -4.71
N ALA A 58 -5.62 -25.37 -5.47
CA ALA A 58 -5.81 -25.54 -6.91
C ALA A 58 -6.58 -26.82 -7.27
N ASP A 59 -7.15 -27.53 -6.28
CA ASP A 59 -7.92 -28.75 -6.56
C ASP A 59 -9.12 -28.45 -7.47
N CYS A 60 -9.28 -29.26 -8.50
CA CYS A 60 -10.36 -29.11 -9.47
C CYS A 60 -11.74 -29.49 -8.93
N ASN A 61 -11.79 -30.28 -7.85
CA ASN A 61 -13.03 -30.65 -7.19
C ASN A 61 -13.32 -29.71 -6.02
N ALA A 62 -14.49 -29.05 -6.03
CA ALA A 62 -14.82 -28.03 -5.04
C ALA A 62 -14.87 -28.55 -3.58
N ALA A 63 -15.28 -29.79 -3.34
CA ALA A 63 -15.33 -30.35 -1.98
C ALA A 63 -13.92 -30.65 -1.46
N ALA A 64 -13.08 -31.23 -2.31
CA ALA A 64 -11.67 -31.43 -1.99
C ALA A 64 -10.95 -30.08 -1.81
N GLN A 65 -11.18 -29.09 -2.67
CA GLN A 65 -10.58 -27.76 -2.55
C GLN A 65 -10.94 -27.08 -1.22
N GLU A 66 -12.21 -27.09 -0.80
CA GLU A 66 -12.62 -26.54 0.50
C GLU A 66 -11.89 -27.21 1.66
N LYS A 67 -11.82 -28.54 1.66
CA LYS A 67 -11.11 -29.27 2.71
C LYS A 67 -9.59 -29.01 2.66
N GLY A 68 -9.05 -28.87 1.46
CA GLY A 68 -7.66 -28.48 1.26
C GLY A 68 -7.35 -27.08 1.82
N LEU A 69 -8.30 -26.15 1.73
CA LEU A 69 -8.19 -24.83 2.36
C LEU A 69 -8.25 -24.93 3.89
N GLU A 70 -9.13 -25.77 4.46
CA GLU A 70 -9.12 -26.05 5.91
C GLU A 70 -7.77 -26.61 6.36
N ALA A 71 -7.20 -27.57 5.61
CA ALA A 71 -5.87 -28.10 5.88
C ALA A 71 -4.77 -27.03 5.74
N THR A 72 -4.89 -26.14 4.75
CA THR A 72 -3.96 -25.02 4.56
C THR A 72 -4.02 -24.05 5.75
N LEU A 73 -5.22 -23.74 6.24
CA LEU A 73 -5.39 -22.87 7.40
C LEU A 73 -4.71 -23.47 8.63
N ALA A 74 -5.00 -24.74 8.94
CA ALA A 74 -4.36 -25.44 10.05
C ALA A 74 -2.82 -25.49 9.92
N PHE A 75 -2.30 -25.65 8.69
CA PHE A 75 -0.86 -25.60 8.44
C PHE A 75 -0.28 -24.21 8.72
N VAL A 76 -0.93 -23.13 8.26
CA VAL A 76 -0.44 -21.75 8.46
C VAL A 76 -0.54 -21.33 9.93
N GLU A 77 -1.54 -21.84 10.66
CA GLU A 77 -1.71 -21.57 12.08
C GLU A 77 -0.60 -22.21 12.93
N ASN A 78 -0.12 -23.40 12.56
CA ASN A 78 0.73 -24.21 13.45
C ASN A 78 2.18 -24.36 12.96
N ALA A 79 2.46 -24.19 11.67
CA ALA A 79 3.80 -24.45 11.12
C ALA A 79 4.61 -23.16 10.92
N ALA A 80 5.75 -23.02 11.60
CA ALA A 80 6.66 -21.89 11.41
C ALA A 80 7.17 -21.77 9.96
N ILE A 81 7.28 -22.92 9.26
CA ILE A 81 7.71 -22.97 7.86
C ILE A 81 6.67 -22.44 6.87
N ALA A 82 5.40 -22.30 7.27
CA ALA A 82 4.36 -21.71 6.43
C ALA A 82 4.73 -20.32 5.92
N SER A 83 5.51 -19.59 6.72
CA SER A 83 6.09 -18.28 6.45
C SER A 83 6.96 -18.23 5.17
N LYS A 84 7.51 -19.38 4.73
CA LYS A 84 8.34 -19.49 3.51
C LYS A 84 7.52 -19.66 2.23
N ILE A 85 6.26 -20.09 2.33
CA ILE A 85 5.42 -20.44 1.18
C ILE A 85 4.26 -19.46 0.95
N VAL A 86 4.34 -18.27 1.57
CA VAL A 86 3.28 -17.26 1.52
C VAL A 86 2.95 -16.83 0.09
N ILE A 87 3.96 -16.69 -0.78
CA ILE A 87 3.77 -16.24 -2.17
C ILE A 87 3.00 -17.30 -2.95
N GLU A 88 3.39 -18.57 -2.85
CA GLU A 88 2.72 -19.68 -3.52
C GLU A 88 1.28 -19.85 -3.05
N VAL A 89 1.04 -19.68 -1.74
CA VAL A 89 -0.31 -19.78 -1.16
C VAL A 89 -1.18 -18.61 -1.57
N MET A 90 -0.69 -17.38 -1.44
CA MET A 90 -1.45 -16.20 -1.85
C MET A 90 -1.74 -16.19 -3.34
N ASN A 91 -0.82 -16.65 -4.19
CA ASN A 91 -1.06 -16.80 -5.62
C ASN A 91 -2.19 -17.81 -5.91
N GLY A 92 -2.20 -18.95 -5.23
CA GLY A 92 -3.27 -19.95 -5.32
C GLY A 92 -4.62 -19.39 -4.87
N ILE A 93 -4.63 -18.64 -3.77
CA ILE A 93 -5.83 -17.97 -3.25
C ILE A 93 -6.37 -16.96 -4.26
N VAL A 94 -5.54 -16.03 -4.73
CA VAL A 94 -5.96 -14.96 -5.65
C VAL A 94 -6.47 -15.53 -6.98
N SER A 95 -5.80 -16.55 -7.50
CA SER A 95 -6.14 -17.12 -8.81
C SER A 95 -7.35 -18.06 -8.79
N LYS A 96 -7.63 -18.77 -7.68
CA LYS A 96 -8.64 -19.84 -7.65
C LYS A 96 -9.68 -19.74 -6.55
N CYS A 97 -9.40 -19.08 -5.42
CA CYS A 97 -10.24 -19.19 -4.22
C CYS A 97 -10.94 -17.88 -3.82
N ILE A 98 -10.27 -16.74 -3.95
CA ILE A 98 -10.74 -15.45 -3.42
C ILE A 98 -12.05 -14.97 -4.05
N ALA A 99 -12.28 -15.35 -5.32
CA ALA A 99 -13.48 -15.03 -6.08
C ALA A 99 -14.29 -16.28 -6.43
N ALA A 100 -14.13 -17.38 -5.68
CA ALA A 100 -14.85 -18.62 -5.91
C ALA A 100 -16.39 -18.42 -5.77
N PRO A 101 -17.21 -19.17 -6.52
CA PRO A 101 -18.67 -19.07 -6.39
C PRO A 101 -19.19 -19.40 -5.00
N LYS A 102 -18.54 -20.34 -4.30
CA LYS A 102 -18.96 -20.81 -2.98
C LYS A 102 -18.49 -19.86 -1.87
N ALA A 103 -19.40 -19.54 -0.94
CA ALA A 103 -19.12 -18.65 0.19
C ALA A 103 -18.00 -19.19 1.09
N LYS A 104 -18.11 -20.44 1.54
CA LYS A 104 -17.14 -21.09 2.41
C LYS A 104 -15.70 -21.08 1.84
N THR A 105 -15.54 -21.32 0.54
CA THR A 105 -14.23 -21.26 -0.13
C THR A 105 -13.62 -19.87 -0.03
N LYS A 106 -14.42 -18.81 -0.24
CA LYS A 106 -13.96 -17.42 -0.10
C LYS A 106 -13.63 -17.06 1.34
N GLU A 107 -14.45 -17.50 2.29
CA GLU A 107 -14.24 -17.26 3.72
C GLU A 107 -12.93 -17.89 4.20
N LEU A 108 -12.68 -19.16 3.86
CA LEU A 108 -11.43 -19.84 4.19
C LEU A 108 -10.23 -19.16 3.52
N ALA A 109 -10.35 -18.78 2.25
CA ALA A 109 -9.30 -18.05 1.53
C ALA A 109 -8.94 -16.75 2.25
N VAL A 110 -9.93 -15.96 2.66
CA VAL A 110 -9.74 -14.73 3.43
C VAL A 110 -9.14 -15.03 4.80
N GLN A 111 -9.59 -16.07 5.50
CA GLN A 111 -9.04 -16.44 6.81
C GLN A 111 -7.55 -16.81 6.71
N ILE A 112 -7.15 -17.60 5.72
CA ILE A 112 -5.74 -17.93 5.46
C ILE A 112 -4.93 -16.65 5.17
N THR A 113 -5.46 -15.74 4.36
CA THR A 113 -4.82 -14.45 4.08
C THR A 113 -4.60 -13.62 5.35
N LEU A 114 -5.61 -13.52 6.22
CA LEU A 114 -5.48 -12.81 7.51
C LEU A 114 -4.50 -13.53 8.45
N MET A 115 -4.47 -14.86 8.46
CA MET A 115 -3.52 -15.64 9.25
C MET A 115 -2.07 -15.35 8.82
N TYR A 116 -1.80 -15.23 7.51
CA TYR A 116 -0.48 -14.82 7.03
C TYR A 116 -0.07 -13.43 7.51
N ILE A 117 -1.01 -12.49 7.61
CA ILE A 117 -0.74 -11.17 8.20
C ILE A 117 -0.33 -11.34 9.67
N GLU A 118 -1.08 -12.12 10.45
CA GLU A 118 -0.80 -12.37 11.87
C GLU A 118 0.60 -12.97 12.11
N ILE A 119 1.09 -13.83 11.22
CA ILE A 119 2.47 -14.38 11.28
C ILE A 119 3.53 -13.48 10.62
N LYS A 120 3.30 -12.17 10.57
CA LYS A 120 4.22 -11.14 10.05
C LYS A 120 4.55 -11.25 8.56
N LYS A 121 3.62 -11.75 7.73
CA LYS A 121 3.78 -11.76 6.27
C LYS A 121 2.88 -10.75 5.55
N HIS A 122 2.52 -9.67 6.24
CA HIS A 122 1.64 -8.62 5.71
C HIS A 122 2.17 -7.95 4.44
N GLU A 123 3.47 -7.69 4.32
CA GLU A 123 4.04 -7.09 3.10
C GLU A 123 3.83 -7.99 1.87
N ALA A 124 4.19 -9.27 1.98
CA ALA A 124 4.02 -10.25 0.89
C ALA A 124 2.54 -10.48 0.55
N VAL A 125 1.68 -10.55 1.57
CA VAL A 125 0.22 -10.66 1.39
C VAL A 125 -0.32 -9.45 0.64
N GLN A 126 0.05 -8.24 1.07
CA GLN A 126 -0.40 -7.01 0.47
C GLN A 126 0.07 -6.89 -0.98
N GLU A 127 1.32 -7.26 -1.27
CA GLU A 127 1.86 -7.28 -2.63
C GLU A 127 1.09 -8.23 -3.56
N GLU A 128 0.81 -9.46 -3.12
CA GLU A 128 0.06 -10.43 -3.93
C GLU A 128 -1.40 -10.01 -4.15
N LEU A 129 -2.05 -9.43 -3.14
CA LEU A 129 -3.40 -8.86 -3.30
C LEU A 129 -3.40 -7.66 -4.27
N LEU A 130 -2.37 -6.80 -4.22
CA LEU A 130 -2.20 -5.68 -5.15
C LEU A 130 -2.01 -6.16 -6.59
N LYS A 131 -1.24 -7.23 -6.83
CA LYS A 131 -1.16 -7.89 -8.15
C LYS A 131 -2.55 -8.39 -8.57
N GLY A 132 -3.31 -8.97 -7.65
CA GLY A 132 -4.69 -9.41 -7.88
C GLY A 132 -5.65 -8.29 -8.30
N THR A 133 -5.41 -7.04 -7.88
CA THR A 133 -6.20 -5.87 -8.33
C THR A 133 -5.99 -5.51 -9.81
N GLU A 134 -5.01 -6.12 -10.48
CA GLU A 134 -4.74 -5.91 -11.91
C GLU A 134 -5.24 -7.08 -12.77
N ALA A 135 -5.94 -8.04 -12.17
CA ALA A 135 -6.46 -9.19 -12.88
C ALA A 135 -7.48 -8.80 -13.96
N LYS A 136 -7.49 -9.53 -15.08
CA LYS A 136 -8.50 -9.34 -16.13
C LYS A 136 -9.93 -9.64 -15.66
N ASN A 137 -10.07 -10.48 -14.63
CA ASN A 137 -11.38 -10.86 -14.10
C ASN A 137 -11.80 -9.87 -13.00
N PRO A 138 -12.85 -9.05 -13.21
CA PRO A 138 -13.26 -8.03 -12.24
C PRO A 138 -13.76 -8.61 -10.91
N LYS A 139 -14.19 -9.89 -10.87
CA LYS A 139 -14.52 -10.55 -9.60
C LYS A 139 -13.28 -10.77 -8.73
N ILE A 140 -12.14 -11.09 -9.35
CA ILE A 140 -10.86 -11.22 -8.64
C ILE A 140 -10.43 -9.85 -8.14
N VAL A 141 -10.46 -8.83 -9.02
CA VAL A 141 -10.11 -7.45 -8.67
C VAL A 141 -10.93 -6.97 -7.46
N SER A 142 -12.26 -7.07 -7.55
CA SER A 142 -13.18 -6.67 -6.49
C SER A 142 -12.93 -7.43 -5.18
N ALA A 143 -12.69 -8.75 -5.24
CA ALA A 143 -12.41 -9.56 -4.05
C ALA A 143 -11.05 -9.22 -3.40
N CYS A 144 -10.03 -8.90 -4.20
CA CYS A 144 -8.73 -8.45 -3.69
C CYS A 144 -8.84 -7.10 -2.98
N ILE A 145 -9.57 -6.14 -3.56
CA ILE A 145 -9.82 -4.83 -2.92
C ILE A 145 -10.61 -5.01 -1.61
N ALA A 146 -11.65 -5.86 -1.62
CA ALA A 146 -12.43 -6.17 -0.43
C ALA A 146 -11.55 -6.79 0.68
N THR A 147 -10.63 -7.68 0.31
CA THR A 147 -9.72 -8.34 1.26
C THR A 147 -8.67 -7.37 1.81
N LEU A 148 -8.12 -6.47 0.98
CA LEU A 148 -7.24 -5.38 1.42
C LEU A 148 -7.96 -4.42 2.39
N THR A 149 -9.21 -4.08 2.08
CA THR A 149 -10.07 -3.24 2.94
C THR A 149 -10.32 -3.91 4.28
N LEU A 150 -10.64 -5.21 4.27
CA LEU A 150 -10.83 -5.99 5.50
C LEU A 150 -9.54 -6.10 6.32
N ALA A 151 -8.40 -6.29 5.67
CA ALA A 151 -7.10 -6.32 6.32
C ALA A 151 -6.79 -4.98 6.99
N LEU A 152 -7.03 -3.85 6.28
CA LEU A 152 -6.87 -2.51 6.84
C LEU A 152 -7.78 -2.30 8.06
N LYS A 153 -9.07 -2.67 7.94
CA LYS A 153 -10.03 -2.59 9.05
C LYS A 153 -9.62 -3.42 10.27
N LYS A 154 -8.99 -4.58 10.05
CA LYS A 154 -8.63 -5.50 11.14
C LYS A 154 -7.31 -5.14 11.82
N PHE A 155 -6.29 -4.79 11.05
CA PHE A 155 -4.92 -4.60 11.56
C PHE A 155 -4.47 -3.14 11.61
N GLY A 156 -5.15 -2.26 10.88
CA GLY A 156 -4.82 -0.84 10.80
C GLY A 156 -3.61 -0.51 9.92
N PRO A 157 -3.32 0.80 9.76
CA PRO A 157 -2.32 1.32 8.85
C PRO A 157 -0.86 1.11 9.29
N LYS A 158 -0.63 0.74 10.57
CA LYS A 158 0.70 0.31 11.06
C LYS A 158 1.14 -1.02 10.45
N VAL A 159 0.20 -1.86 10.03
CA VAL A 159 0.45 -3.16 9.40
C VAL A 159 0.19 -3.11 7.90
N ILE A 160 -0.89 -2.46 7.47
CA ILE A 160 -1.25 -2.34 6.06
C ILE A 160 -0.79 -0.99 5.52
N ASN A 161 0.17 -1.01 4.59
CA ASN A 161 0.75 0.21 4.05
C ASN A 161 -0.27 0.94 3.15
N LEU A 162 -0.60 2.18 3.48
CA LEU A 162 -1.59 2.96 2.73
C LEU A 162 -1.07 3.49 1.39
N LYS A 163 0.24 3.70 1.23
CA LYS A 163 0.80 4.37 0.04
C LYS A 163 0.45 3.66 -1.28
N PRO A 164 0.61 2.32 -1.41
CA PRO A 164 0.25 1.64 -2.64
C PRO A 164 -1.27 1.70 -2.92
N LEU A 165 -2.09 1.72 -1.87
CA LEU A 165 -3.54 1.84 -1.99
C LEU A 165 -3.95 3.23 -2.50
N MET A 166 -3.34 4.29 -1.96
CA MET A 166 -3.54 5.66 -2.40
C MET A 166 -3.20 5.84 -3.89
N LYS A 167 -2.08 5.26 -4.34
CA LYS A 167 -1.67 5.31 -5.76
C LYS A 167 -2.67 4.66 -6.71
N LYS A 168 -3.42 3.66 -6.26
CA LYS A 168 -4.43 2.95 -7.07
C LYS A 168 -5.85 3.49 -6.92
N MET A 169 -6.09 4.40 -5.98
CA MET A 169 -7.43 4.92 -5.66
C MET A 169 -8.22 5.38 -6.88
N ALA A 170 -7.63 6.22 -7.73
CA ALA A 170 -8.26 6.70 -8.96
C ALA A 170 -8.65 5.53 -9.88
N SER A 171 -7.75 4.56 -10.07
CA SER A 171 -8.00 3.41 -10.94
C SER A 171 -9.17 2.55 -10.46
N PHE A 172 -9.39 2.41 -9.15
CA PHE A 172 -10.49 1.63 -8.61
C PHE A 172 -11.84 2.35 -8.73
N LEU A 173 -11.87 3.67 -8.47
CA LEU A 173 -13.08 4.49 -8.56
C LEU A 173 -13.56 4.69 -10.01
N GLU A 174 -12.63 4.60 -10.97
CA GLU A 174 -12.91 4.77 -12.40
C GLU A 174 -12.98 3.45 -13.17
N ASP A 175 -12.93 2.30 -12.48
CA ASP A 175 -13.03 0.99 -13.12
C ASP A 175 -14.36 0.83 -13.87
N ARG A 176 -14.38 0.03 -14.95
CA ARG A 176 -15.58 -0.20 -15.75
C ARG A 176 -16.60 -1.07 -15.03
N ASP A 177 -16.16 -2.02 -14.19
CA ASP A 177 -17.03 -2.90 -13.41
C ASP A 177 -17.55 -2.20 -12.15
N LYS A 178 -18.88 -2.22 -11.98
CA LYS A 178 -19.56 -1.59 -10.84
C LYS A 178 -19.06 -2.12 -9.49
N ARG A 179 -18.76 -3.42 -9.37
CA ARG A 179 -18.31 -4.05 -8.11
C ARG A 179 -16.90 -3.60 -7.74
N VAL A 180 -16.06 -3.34 -8.73
CA VAL A 180 -14.71 -2.82 -8.49
C VAL A 180 -14.81 -1.38 -7.97
N ARG A 181 -15.65 -0.54 -8.58
CA ARG A 181 -15.90 0.83 -8.08
C ARG A 181 -16.47 0.86 -6.67
N GLU A 182 -17.44 -0.01 -6.36
CA GLU A 182 -18.03 -0.12 -5.03
C GLU A 182 -17.00 -0.54 -3.96
N GLN A 183 -16.17 -1.54 -4.26
CA GLN A 183 -15.10 -1.94 -3.34
C GLN A 183 -13.98 -0.89 -3.25
N GLY A 184 -13.67 -0.19 -4.35
CA GLY A 184 -12.76 0.95 -4.36
C GLY A 184 -13.25 2.07 -3.44
N LYS A 185 -14.54 2.41 -3.51
CA LYS A 185 -15.16 3.39 -2.60
C LYS A 185 -15.06 2.94 -1.14
N ALA A 186 -15.42 1.69 -0.85
CA ALA A 186 -15.33 1.13 0.49
C ALA A 186 -13.90 1.16 1.06
N MET A 187 -12.89 0.88 0.21
CA MET A 187 -11.48 0.96 0.59
C MET A 187 -11.10 2.40 0.98
N VAL A 188 -11.50 3.40 0.20
CA VAL A 188 -11.19 4.81 0.50
C VAL A 188 -11.90 5.29 1.76
N VAL A 189 -13.14 4.86 1.98
CA VAL A 189 -13.89 5.13 3.22
C VAL A 189 -13.16 4.53 4.42
N GLU A 190 -12.70 3.29 4.33
CA GLU A 190 -11.93 2.68 5.41
C GLU A 190 -10.59 3.42 5.62
N MET A 191 -9.91 3.86 4.56
CA MET A 191 -8.72 4.70 4.71
C MET A 191 -9.03 6.03 5.41
N TYR A 192 -10.18 6.64 5.14
CA TYR A 192 -10.61 7.87 5.82
C TYR A 192 -10.87 7.63 7.30
N ARG A 193 -11.48 6.50 7.66
CA ARG A 193 -11.70 6.11 9.07
C ARG A 193 -10.39 6.10 9.86
N TRP A 194 -9.29 5.65 9.27
CA TRP A 194 -7.98 5.60 9.93
C TRP A 194 -7.19 6.92 9.92
N VAL A 195 -7.33 7.71 8.86
CA VAL A 195 -6.47 8.87 8.59
C VAL A 195 -7.17 10.21 8.88
N GLY A 196 -8.49 10.22 8.88
CA GLY A 196 -9.34 11.39 9.00
C GLY A 196 -9.15 12.39 7.86
N ASP A 197 -9.36 13.67 8.18
CA ASP A 197 -9.31 14.78 7.21
C ASP A 197 -7.97 14.93 6.48
N ARG A 198 -6.89 14.38 7.03
CA ARG A 198 -5.58 14.33 6.37
C ARG A 198 -5.65 13.60 5.02
N LEU A 199 -6.57 12.64 4.86
CA LEU A 199 -6.78 11.94 3.59
C LEU A 199 -7.36 12.86 2.50
N LYS A 200 -8.17 13.86 2.87
CA LYS A 200 -8.84 14.76 1.91
C LYS A 200 -7.85 15.47 0.99
N GLN A 201 -6.66 15.80 1.50
CA GLN A 201 -5.58 16.41 0.69
C GLN A 201 -5.14 15.51 -0.48
N GLN A 202 -5.17 14.18 -0.30
CA GLN A 202 -4.84 13.22 -1.36
C GLN A 202 -5.96 13.06 -2.39
N LEU A 203 -7.21 13.31 -1.98
CA LEU A 203 -8.39 13.17 -2.85
C LEU A 203 -8.45 14.25 -3.93
N ASN A 204 -7.75 15.37 -3.78
CA ASN A 204 -7.68 16.45 -4.78
C ASN A 204 -7.12 16.00 -6.14
N THR A 205 -6.49 14.83 -6.20
CA THR A 205 -6.04 14.20 -7.45
C THR A 205 -7.14 13.46 -8.21
N LEU A 206 -8.32 13.27 -7.59
CA LEU A 206 -9.47 12.59 -8.17
C LEU A 206 -10.41 13.57 -8.90
N LYS A 207 -11.27 13.03 -9.76
CA LYS A 207 -12.33 13.83 -10.40
C LYS A 207 -13.32 14.37 -9.34
N PRO A 208 -13.82 15.61 -9.50
CA PRO A 208 -14.73 16.23 -8.52
C PRO A 208 -15.94 15.38 -8.13
N VAL A 209 -16.52 14.65 -9.09
CA VAL A 209 -17.66 13.75 -8.84
C VAL A 209 -17.34 12.67 -7.80
N HIS A 210 -16.13 12.13 -7.81
CA HIS A 210 -15.71 11.12 -6.84
C HIS A 210 -15.43 11.74 -5.48
N ILE A 211 -14.86 12.95 -5.43
CA ILE A 211 -14.64 13.69 -4.18
C ILE A 211 -15.97 13.92 -3.48
N THR A 212 -16.97 14.48 -4.17
CA THR A 212 -18.30 14.73 -3.59
C THR A 212 -18.98 13.45 -3.10
N GLN A 213 -18.87 12.36 -3.87
CA GLN A 213 -19.42 11.05 -3.46
C GLN A 213 -18.75 10.46 -2.23
N LEU A 214 -17.44 10.69 -2.05
CA LEU A 214 -16.67 10.24 -0.90
C LEU A 214 -16.96 11.11 0.33
N GLU A 215 -17.01 12.43 0.17
CA GLU A 215 -17.38 13.37 1.25
C GLU A 215 -18.77 13.07 1.83
N ALA A 216 -19.72 12.67 0.99
CA ALA A 216 -21.03 12.21 1.43
C ALA A 216 -20.92 10.93 2.30
N GLU A 217 -20.09 9.96 1.93
CA GLU A 217 -19.87 8.76 2.76
C GLU A 217 -19.18 9.11 4.08
N PHE A 218 -18.18 10.01 4.04
CA PHE A 218 -17.45 10.42 5.23
C PHE A 218 -18.37 11.09 6.25
N SER A 219 -19.32 11.89 5.78
CA SER A 219 -20.30 12.57 6.63
C SER A 219 -21.31 11.60 7.27
N ASN A 220 -21.47 10.40 6.71
CA ASN A 220 -22.32 9.34 7.26
C ASN A 220 -21.59 8.44 8.27
N LEU A 221 -20.28 8.63 8.47
CA LEU A 221 -19.53 7.84 9.44
C LEU A 221 -19.85 8.34 10.86
N ALA A 222 -20.06 7.39 11.77
CA ALA A 222 -20.09 7.69 13.19
C ALA A 222 -18.71 8.17 13.65
N ASP A 223 -18.69 9.11 14.60
CA ASP A 223 -17.48 9.62 15.24
C ASP A 223 -16.97 8.60 16.28
N GLU A 224 -16.60 7.42 15.77
CA GLU A 224 -16.08 6.30 16.55
C GLU A 224 -14.56 6.22 16.39
N GLU A 225 -13.86 6.09 17.51
CA GLU A 225 -12.42 5.81 17.49
C GLU A 225 -12.16 4.45 16.83
N VAL A 226 -11.30 4.46 15.81
CA VAL A 226 -11.01 3.27 15.01
C VAL A 226 -9.82 2.54 15.61
N VAL A 227 -10.06 1.35 16.14
CA VAL A 227 -9.04 0.51 16.77
C VAL A 227 -8.88 -0.83 16.05
N PRO A 228 -7.65 -1.39 15.96
CA PRO A 228 -7.46 -2.69 15.34
C PRO A 228 -8.21 -3.77 16.12
N THR A 229 -8.80 -4.73 15.40
CA THR A 229 -9.51 -5.88 15.99
C THR A 229 -8.71 -7.18 15.89
N ARG A 230 -7.59 -7.16 15.17
CA ARG A 230 -6.60 -8.24 15.09
C ARG A 230 -5.19 -7.68 15.12
N TYR A 231 -4.25 -8.49 15.59
CA TYR A 231 -2.87 -8.09 15.83
C TYR A 231 -1.90 -9.13 15.28
N LEU A 232 -0.66 -8.71 15.02
CA LEU A 232 0.43 -9.65 14.72
C LEU A 232 0.66 -10.54 15.95
N ARG A 233 1.01 -11.82 15.78
CA ARG A 233 1.26 -12.74 16.90
C ARG A 233 2.34 -12.26 17.89
N SER A 234 3.24 -11.38 17.44
CA SER A 234 4.25 -10.78 18.32
C SER A 234 3.78 -9.55 19.08
N GLN A 235 2.60 -9.01 18.77
CA GLN A 235 2.03 -7.86 19.47
C GLN A 235 1.21 -8.38 20.64
N ASN A 236 1.52 -7.91 21.86
CA ASN A 236 0.72 -8.18 23.04
C ASN A 236 -0.48 -7.23 23.09
N PRO A 237 -1.74 -7.70 23.04
CA PRO A 237 -2.93 -6.84 23.04
C PRO A 237 -3.01 -5.95 24.29
N LYS A 238 -2.58 -6.48 25.45
CA LYS A 238 -2.60 -5.78 26.75
C LYS A 238 -1.74 -4.50 26.80
N ASN A 239 -0.68 -4.42 25.98
CA ASN A 239 0.17 -3.22 25.92
C ASN A 239 -0.37 -2.14 24.99
N MET A 240 -1.32 -2.47 24.09
CA MET A 240 -1.92 -1.51 23.16
C MET A 240 -3.20 -0.87 23.70
N VAL A 241 -3.90 -1.54 24.63
CA VAL A 241 -5.12 -0.99 25.27
C VAL A 241 -4.79 -0.06 26.45
N ASN A 242 -3.63 -0.23 27.09
CA ASN A 242 -3.18 0.63 28.20
C ASN A 242 -2.50 1.94 27.77
N ASN A 243 -2.09 2.06 26.50
CA ASN A 243 -1.77 3.35 25.91
C ASN A 243 -3.06 3.92 25.32
N GLY A 244 -3.89 4.50 26.19
CA GLY A 244 -5.04 5.34 25.81
C GLY A 244 -4.64 6.64 25.09
N ASP A 245 -3.45 6.69 24.51
CA ASP A 245 -2.98 7.73 23.62
C ASP A 245 -3.02 7.17 22.21
N SER A 246 -3.83 7.81 21.36
CA SER A 246 -4.05 7.51 19.97
C SER A 246 -2.75 7.55 19.15
N GLU A 247 -1.83 6.60 19.27
CA GLU A 247 -0.63 6.48 18.42
C GLU A 247 -0.98 6.14 16.94
N PHE A 248 -2.26 5.96 16.60
CA PHE A 248 -2.70 5.93 15.20
C PHE A 248 -2.76 7.34 14.58
N SER A 249 -2.75 8.39 15.41
CA SER A 249 -2.70 9.80 14.98
C SER A 249 -1.30 10.27 14.54
N ASP A 250 -0.27 9.43 14.73
CA ASP A 250 1.14 9.71 14.41
C ASP A 250 1.54 9.43 12.95
N ILE A 251 0.59 9.09 12.07
CA ILE A 251 0.88 9.06 10.64
C ILE A 251 1.00 10.51 10.14
N ASP A 252 2.25 11.01 10.03
CA ASP A 252 2.54 12.31 9.42
C ASP A 252 1.90 12.35 8.02
N PRO A 253 1.01 13.32 7.72
CA PRO A 253 0.46 13.53 6.37
C PRO A 253 1.53 13.53 5.27
N TYR A 254 2.73 14.02 5.60
CA TYR A 254 3.87 14.01 4.69
C TYR A 254 4.37 12.59 4.38
N ASP A 255 4.30 11.68 5.34
CA ASP A 255 4.72 10.31 5.11
C ASP A 255 3.81 9.62 4.12
N LEU A 256 2.52 9.92 4.09
CA LEU A 256 1.54 9.35 3.17
C LEU A 256 1.67 9.87 1.72
N LEU A 257 2.22 11.08 1.53
CA LEU A 257 2.44 11.65 0.21
C LEU A 257 3.41 10.79 -0.63
N SER A 258 3.09 10.64 -1.91
CA SER A 258 4.03 10.13 -2.91
C SER A 258 4.99 11.26 -3.31
N PRO A 259 6.31 11.02 -3.29
CA PRO A 259 7.27 11.99 -3.81
C PRO A 259 7.05 12.26 -5.29
N VAL A 260 7.23 13.52 -5.70
CA VAL A 260 7.13 13.95 -7.09
C VAL A 260 8.53 14.25 -7.63
N ASP A 261 8.94 13.54 -8.66
CA ASP A 261 10.11 13.93 -9.45
C ASP A 261 9.80 15.18 -10.27
N ILE A 262 10.51 16.25 -9.95
CA ILE A 262 10.42 17.53 -10.67
C ILE A 262 11.61 17.74 -11.61
N LEU A 263 12.73 17.02 -11.42
CA LEU A 263 13.94 17.19 -12.21
C LEU A 263 13.71 16.68 -13.64
N SER A 264 13.04 15.54 -13.81
CA SER A 264 12.65 15.04 -15.14
C SER A 264 11.59 15.88 -15.83
N LYS A 265 10.88 16.73 -15.09
CA LYS A 265 9.84 17.64 -15.62
C LYS A 265 10.38 18.99 -16.06
N LEU A 266 11.66 19.27 -15.80
CA LEU A 266 12.30 20.50 -16.27
C LEU A 266 12.46 20.46 -17.81
N PRO A 267 12.08 21.54 -18.52
CA PRO A 267 12.38 21.66 -19.94
C PRO A 267 13.89 21.57 -20.20
N LYS A 268 14.28 20.99 -21.34
CA LYS A 268 15.70 20.88 -21.73
C LYS A 268 16.41 22.24 -21.82
N ASP A 269 15.66 23.29 -22.14
CA ASP A 269 16.13 24.66 -22.27
C ASP A 269 15.99 25.48 -20.96
N PHE A 270 15.66 24.84 -19.84
CA PHE A 270 15.46 25.53 -18.55
C PHE A 270 16.69 26.34 -18.15
N TYR A 271 17.88 25.72 -18.15
CA TYR A 271 19.13 26.36 -17.74
C TYR A 271 19.56 27.49 -18.68
N GLU A 272 19.24 27.37 -19.97
CA GLU A 272 19.44 28.46 -20.94
C GLU A 272 18.51 29.64 -20.64
N LYS A 273 17.22 29.37 -20.41
CA LYS A 273 16.21 30.40 -20.17
C LYS A 273 16.41 31.18 -18.88
N VAL A 274 16.93 30.54 -17.82
CA VAL A 274 17.24 31.24 -16.56
C VAL A 274 18.47 32.15 -16.68
N GLU A 275 19.27 32.03 -17.73
CA GLU A 275 20.41 32.93 -18.03
C GLU A 275 20.12 33.93 -19.16
N ALA A 276 18.90 33.91 -19.71
CA ALA A 276 18.50 34.78 -20.81
C ALA A 276 18.69 36.27 -20.49
N LYS A 277 19.10 37.05 -21.49
CA LYS A 277 19.27 38.51 -21.35
C LYS A 277 17.94 39.21 -20.99
N LYS A 278 16.83 38.75 -21.58
CA LYS A 278 15.49 39.29 -21.30
C LYS A 278 14.96 38.75 -19.98
N TRP A 279 14.71 39.64 -19.02
CA TRP A 279 14.24 39.26 -17.68
C TRP A 279 12.89 38.53 -17.71
N GLN A 280 12.04 38.79 -18.70
CA GLN A 280 10.76 38.08 -18.88
C GLN A 280 10.95 36.60 -19.21
N GLU A 281 12.03 36.21 -19.90
CA GLU A 281 12.33 34.81 -20.20
C GLU A 281 12.79 34.09 -18.94
N ARG A 282 13.67 34.72 -18.14
CA ARG A 282 14.08 34.21 -16.83
C ARG A 282 12.88 34.05 -15.89
N LYS A 283 12.00 35.06 -15.84
CA LYS A 283 10.75 35.00 -15.06
C LYS A 283 9.88 33.80 -15.48
N LYS A 284 9.62 33.61 -16.78
CA LYS A 284 8.80 32.49 -17.27
C LYS A 284 9.38 31.12 -16.89
N ALA A 285 10.70 30.96 -16.98
CA ALA A 285 11.35 29.73 -16.56
C ALA A 285 11.17 29.46 -15.05
N LEU A 286 11.30 30.51 -14.23
CA LEU A 286 11.08 30.40 -12.79
C LEU A 286 9.60 30.20 -12.43
N GLU A 287 8.62 30.74 -13.17
CA GLU A 287 7.18 30.52 -12.91
C GLU A 287 6.80 29.05 -13.13
N MET A 288 7.42 28.41 -14.12
CA MET A 288 7.29 26.97 -14.34
C MET A 288 7.90 26.18 -13.17
N LEU A 289 9.12 26.50 -12.75
CA LEU A 289 9.73 25.85 -11.59
C LEU A 289 8.91 26.07 -10.31
N GLU A 290 8.36 27.27 -10.10
CA GLU A 290 7.49 27.59 -8.96
C GLU A 290 6.27 26.65 -8.90
N THR A 291 5.69 26.34 -10.06
CA THR A 291 4.57 25.39 -10.16
C THR A 291 4.99 23.98 -9.76
N LEU A 292 6.21 23.56 -10.11
CA LEU A 292 6.73 22.24 -9.75
C LEU A 292 7.10 22.14 -8.26
N VAL A 293 7.73 23.16 -7.69
CA VAL A 293 8.18 23.12 -6.27
C VAL A 293 7.03 23.32 -5.27
N LYS A 294 5.84 23.72 -5.74
CA LYS A 294 4.61 23.73 -4.92
C LYS A 294 4.12 22.33 -4.56
N ASN A 295 4.67 21.27 -5.16
CA ASN A 295 4.38 19.91 -4.75
C ASN A 295 4.86 19.68 -3.30
N PRO A 296 4.00 19.17 -2.41
CA PRO A 296 4.29 19.12 -0.98
C PRO A 296 5.38 18.11 -0.58
N LYS A 297 5.75 17.19 -1.47
CA LYS A 297 6.84 16.22 -1.27
C LYS A 297 7.57 15.96 -2.59
N LEU A 298 8.86 16.27 -2.60
CA LEU A 298 9.71 16.11 -3.78
C LEU A 298 10.51 14.81 -3.70
N GLU A 299 10.71 14.17 -4.85
CA GLU A 299 11.56 13.00 -4.96
C GLU A 299 13.03 13.36 -4.69
N ASN A 300 13.79 12.38 -4.19
CA ASN A 300 15.22 12.59 -3.97
C ASN A 300 15.94 12.69 -5.31
N GLY A 301 16.93 13.57 -5.40
CA GLY A 301 17.68 13.77 -6.64
C GLY A 301 18.81 14.75 -6.43
N ASP A 302 19.57 14.97 -7.51
CA ASP A 302 20.61 15.99 -7.54
C ASP A 302 19.99 17.34 -7.89
N TYR A 303 19.82 18.18 -6.86
CA TYR A 303 19.27 19.52 -6.99
C TYR A 303 20.37 20.59 -7.08
N ASP A 304 21.65 20.22 -7.13
CA ASP A 304 22.76 21.17 -6.98
C ASP A 304 22.78 22.22 -8.09
N ASP A 305 22.51 21.82 -9.35
CA ASP A 305 22.47 22.75 -10.48
C ASP A 305 21.27 23.72 -10.40
N VAL A 306 20.10 23.23 -9.97
CA VAL A 306 18.91 24.07 -9.74
C VAL A 306 19.20 25.06 -8.62
N VAL A 307 19.76 24.60 -7.49
CA VAL A 307 20.12 25.45 -6.36
C VAL A 307 21.18 26.48 -6.77
N ARG A 308 22.18 26.09 -7.57
CA ARG A 308 23.22 27.00 -8.06
C ARG A 308 22.62 28.09 -8.96
N ALA A 309 21.72 27.74 -9.86
CA ALA A 309 21.01 28.70 -10.71
C ALA A 309 20.18 29.68 -9.88
N LEU A 310 19.35 29.18 -8.95
CA LEU A 310 18.54 30.02 -8.05
C LEU A 310 19.41 30.95 -7.19
N LYS A 311 20.49 30.42 -6.61
CA LYS A 311 21.45 31.18 -5.81
C LYS A 311 22.10 32.31 -6.62
N LYS A 312 22.50 32.04 -7.87
CA LYS A 312 23.06 33.03 -8.79
C LYS A 312 22.06 34.15 -9.10
N ILE A 313 20.80 33.80 -9.37
CA ILE A 313 19.72 34.77 -9.64
C ILE A 313 19.46 35.63 -8.41
N ILE A 314 19.29 35.02 -7.24
CA ILE A 314 19.06 35.76 -5.99
C ILE A 314 20.22 36.73 -5.76
N SER A 315 21.47 36.31 -5.94
CA SER A 315 22.63 37.18 -5.69
C SER A 315 22.78 38.30 -6.71
N LYS A 316 22.60 38.03 -8.01
CA LYS A 316 23.10 38.90 -9.10
C LYS A 316 22.04 39.49 -10.03
N ASP A 317 20.80 39.00 -10.00
CA ASP A 317 19.77 39.50 -10.91
C ASP A 317 19.31 40.90 -10.47
N THR A 318 19.23 41.81 -11.44
CA THR A 318 18.83 43.21 -11.20
C THR A 318 17.31 43.38 -11.16
N ASN A 319 16.55 42.41 -11.69
CA ASN A 319 15.10 42.47 -11.70
C ASN A 319 14.51 41.83 -10.44
N VAL A 320 13.91 42.66 -9.60
CA VAL A 320 13.34 42.25 -8.31
C VAL A 320 12.29 41.13 -8.43
N LEU A 321 11.48 41.11 -9.50
CA LEU A 321 10.45 40.08 -9.69
C LEU A 321 11.08 38.71 -9.93
N VAL A 322 12.21 38.67 -10.64
CA VAL A 322 12.97 37.45 -10.90
C VAL A 322 13.65 36.96 -9.62
N VAL A 323 14.22 37.88 -8.83
CA VAL A 323 14.81 37.58 -7.51
C VAL A 323 13.77 37.00 -6.54
N THR A 324 12.61 37.66 -6.39
CA THR A 324 11.51 37.18 -5.52
C THR A 324 11.05 35.78 -5.92
N LEU A 325 10.89 35.54 -7.22
CA LEU A 325 10.43 34.26 -7.72
C LEU A 325 11.47 33.15 -7.52
N ALA A 326 12.76 33.44 -7.70
CA ALA A 326 13.83 32.50 -7.37
C ALA A 326 13.85 32.16 -5.87
N GLY A 327 13.60 33.15 -5.00
CA GLY A 327 13.42 32.94 -3.57
C GLY A 327 12.26 31.99 -3.25
N LYS A 328 11.09 32.18 -3.90
CA LYS A 328 9.94 31.27 -3.78
C LYS A 328 10.26 29.85 -4.24
N CYS A 329 10.97 29.71 -5.36
CA CYS A 329 11.40 28.40 -5.86
C CYS A 329 12.32 27.69 -4.84
N LEU A 330 13.27 28.42 -4.27
CA LEU A 330 14.21 27.90 -3.26
C LEU A 330 13.49 27.50 -1.97
N ALA A 331 12.51 28.30 -1.53
CA ALA A 331 11.66 27.97 -0.39
C ALA A 331 10.81 26.72 -0.65
N GLY A 332 10.25 26.57 -1.87
CA GLY A 332 9.52 25.37 -2.27
C GLY A 332 10.39 24.11 -2.28
N LEU A 333 11.64 24.20 -2.76
CA LEU A 333 12.61 23.10 -2.65
C LEU A 333 12.86 22.71 -1.19
N ALA A 334 13.09 23.70 -0.31
CA ALA A 334 13.31 23.46 1.12
C ALA A 334 12.10 22.78 1.78
N ALA A 335 10.89 23.25 1.49
CA ALA A 335 9.64 22.68 2.01
C ALA A 335 9.41 21.24 1.52
N GLY A 336 9.62 20.99 0.23
CA GLY A 336 9.35 19.69 -0.39
C GLY A 336 10.40 18.61 -0.13
N LEU A 337 11.66 18.98 0.18
CA LEU A 337 12.75 18.04 0.49
C LEU A 337 13.02 17.89 1.99
N LYS A 338 12.53 18.82 2.83
CA LYS A 338 12.71 18.86 4.28
C LYS A 338 14.18 18.65 4.69
N LYS A 339 14.47 17.63 5.52
CA LYS A 339 15.82 17.32 6.03
C LYS A 339 16.86 17.14 4.92
N ARG A 340 16.45 16.73 3.72
CA ARG A 340 17.37 16.51 2.58
C ARG A 340 17.88 17.81 1.98
N PHE A 341 17.21 18.94 2.23
CA PHE A 341 17.67 20.26 1.77
C PHE A 341 18.68 20.91 2.74
N GLN A 342 19.00 20.30 3.88
CA GLN A 342 19.81 20.95 4.92
C GLN A 342 21.15 21.50 4.42
N LEU A 343 21.89 20.72 3.62
CA LEU A 343 23.19 21.14 3.10
C LEU A 343 23.05 22.32 2.14
N SER A 344 22.16 22.20 1.14
CA SER A 344 21.87 23.26 0.17
C SER A 344 21.33 24.52 0.86
N GLY A 345 20.51 24.37 1.90
CA GLY A 345 19.99 25.46 2.73
C GLY A 345 21.10 26.22 3.43
N TYR A 346 22.05 25.54 4.06
CA TYR A 346 23.21 26.18 4.72
C TYR A 346 24.05 26.99 3.72
N ILE A 347 24.24 26.48 2.51
CA ILE A 347 25.00 27.14 1.44
C ILE A 347 24.29 28.39 0.89
N CYS A 348 22.96 28.44 0.96
CA CYS A 348 22.16 29.56 0.47
C CYS A 348 21.93 30.65 1.53
N LEU A 349 22.00 30.30 2.81
CA LEU A 349 21.64 31.18 3.93
C LEU A 349 22.35 32.55 3.90
N PRO A 350 23.67 32.67 3.65
CA PRO A 350 24.33 33.98 3.64
C PRO A 350 23.75 34.93 2.57
N ILE A 351 23.49 34.41 1.37
CA ILE A 351 22.98 35.19 0.24
C ILE A 351 21.53 35.62 0.48
N ILE A 352 20.74 34.75 1.12
CA ILE A 352 19.36 35.09 1.51
C ILE A 352 19.37 36.21 2.56
N LEU A 353 20.22 36.11 3.58
CA LEU A 353 20.34 37.12 4.64
C LEU A 353 20.77 38.49 4.11
N GLU A 354 21.61 38.55 3.08
CA GLU A 354 21.97 39.80 2.41
C GLU A 354 20.76 40.50 1.78
N LYS A 355 19.76 39.74 1.32
CA LYS A 355 18.53 40.30 0.71
C LYS A 355 17.57 40.93 1.71
N PHE A 356 17.63 40.55 2.98
CA PHE A 356 16.88 41.22 4.05
C PHE A 356 17.38 42.65 4.32
N ARG A 357 18.51 43.07 3.72
CA ARG A 357 18.95 44.47 3.71
C ARG A 357 18.25 45.32 2.64
N GLU A 358 17.48 44.71 1.74
CA GLU A 358 16.71 45.44 0.72
C GLU A 358 15.45 46.09 1.33
N LYS A 359 15.18 47.35 0.98
CA LYS A 359 14.08 48.15 1.56
C LYS A 359 12.70 47.87 0.95
N LYS A 360 12.59 47.01 -0.07
CA LYS A 360 11.31 46.73 -0.76
C LYS A 360 10.54 45.62 -0.04
N GLN A 361 9.35 45.93 0.48
CA GLN A 361 8.49 44.96 1.20
C GLN A 361 8.22 43.67 0.42
N SER A 362 8.09 43.72 -0.92
CA SER A 362 7.83 42.54 -1.77
C SER A 362 8.99 41.53 -1.84
N VAL A 363 10.16 41.85 -1.30
CA VAL A 363 11.35 40.97 -1.25
C VAL A 363 11.54 40.39 0.15
N VAL A 364 11.01 41.07 1.18
CA VAL A 364 11.26 40.80 2.60
C VAL A 364 10.12 40.01 3.26
N GLN A 365 8.94 39.95 2.62
CA GLN A 365 7.75 39.22 3.10
C GLN A 365 7.58 37.83 2.48
#